data_AF-A0A0S2ET04-F1
#
_entry.id   AF-A0A0S2ET04-F1
#
_cell.length_a   1.000
_cell.length_b   1.000
_cell.length_c   1.000
_cell.angle_alpha   90.00
_cell.angle_beta   90.00
_cell.angle_gamma   90.00
#
_symmetry.space_group_name_H-M   'P 1'
#
loop_
_entity.id
_entity.type
_entity.pdbx_description
1 polymer ?
#
loop_
_entity_poly.entity_id
_entity_poly.type
_entity_poly.pdbx_seq_one_letter_code
_entity_poly.pdbx_strand_id
1 'polypeptide(L)'
;MLDDQTLRPRCFLCGARMLDGTERRLRYGPALERAFAFACGSCGALWDGGNGEAAERHWTERARGGRAEPSPDDPYGFDAYTLRSAATLHGLWAEPLGAAQADALREPHSPLAGRATLQPFTGGPTEPMSVAILCRERELDEALALAGTIRVWCDDCVILIDGDGPGEARPGPRLHRRPLAGDFSAQRNAAQALARHEWVLQLDLDETLDEAAIAALPGLLARLGEETVSIGLRRINLVDGVRADLFPDTQYRLNRRSLRFEGRVHERPVRPWQRSLLFLGGGLLHHLARAHVEARSQRYESMAPGGGRLFEEVDLLRPYQA
;
A
#
# COMPACT_ATOMS: atom_id res chain seq x y z
N MET A 1 18.63 -11.34 22.97
CA MET A 1 19.31 -10.35 22.12
C MET A 1 18.21 -9.48 21.54
N LEU A 2 18.07 -8.25 22.05
CA LEU A 2 17.16 -7.27 21.44
C LEU A 2 17.66 -7.02 20.02
N ASP A 3 16.79 -7.20 19.04
CA ASP A 3 17.11 -7.06 17.62
C ASP A 3 17.60 -5.63 17.32
N ASP A 4 18.75 -5.53 16.66
CA ASP A 4 19.46 -4.29 16.28
C ASP A 4 18.63 -3.36 15.37
N GLN A 5 17.47 -3.83 14.90
CA GLN A 5 16.55 -3.09 14.03
C GLN A 5 15.90 -1.88 14.71
N THR A 6 15.79 -1.84 16.04
CA THR A 6 15.20 -0.70 16.76
C THR A 6 16.09 0.56 16.75
N LEU A 7 17.39 0.42 16.49
CA LEU A 7 18.34 1.53 16.39
C LEU A 7 18.50 2.06 14.96
N ARG A 8 18.01 1.35 13.95
CA ARG A 8 18.16 1.80 12.55
C ARG A 8 17.17 2.93 12.24
N PRO A 9 17.61 3.99 11.55
CA PRO A 9 16.73 5.06 11.11
C PRO A 9 15.64 4.50 10.19
N ARG A 10 14.48 5.13 10.15
CA ARG A 10 13.46 4.80 9.15
C ARG A 10 13.92 5.27 7.77
N CYS A 11 13.46 4.56 6.74
CA CYS A 11 13.61 5.02 5.38
C CYS A 11 12.93 6.40 5.23
N PHE A 12 13.69 7.41 4.82
CA PHE A 12 13.20 8.78 4.65
C PHE A 12 12.00 8.89 3.68
N LEU A 13 11.85 7.95 2.75
CA LEU A 13 10.80 7.98 1.73
C LEU A 13 9.49 7.34 2.20
N CYS A 14 9.56 6.10 2.70
CA CYS A 14 8.37 5.31 3.02
C CYS A 14 8.14 5.08 4.52
N GLY A 15 9.07 5.53 5.37
CA GLY A 15 9.03 5.37 6.82
C GLY A 15 9.29 3.95 7.31
N ALA A 16 9.71 3.00 6.48
CA ALA A 16 9.96 1.62 6.93
C ALA A 16 11.23 1.45 7.75
N ARG A 17 11.22 0.57 8.77
CA ARG A 17 12.41 0.03 9.45
C ARG A 17 12.98 -1.20 8.74
N MET A 18 13.06 -1.15 7.41
CA MET A 18 13.58 -2.23 6.58
C MET A 18 14.75 -1.70 5.76
N LEU A 19 15.82 -1.26 6.43
CA LEU A 19 17.05 -0.83 5.77
C LEU A 19 18.11 -1.91 5.94
N ASP A 20 18.43 -2.55 4.82
CA ASP A 20 19.40 -3.63 4.74
C ASP A 20 20.60 -3.22 3.91
N GLY A 21 21.77 -3.77 4.24
CA GLY A 21 22.97 -3.60 3.41
C GLY A 21 22.72 -4.07 1.98
N THR A 22 23.30 -3.39 1.00
CA THR A 22 23.02 -3.66 -0.41
C THR A 22 24.26 -3.56 -1.29
N GLU A 23 24.29 -4.35 -2.36
CA GLU A 23 25.27 -4.24 -3.45
C GLU A 23 24.70 -3.47 -4.65
N ARG A 24 23.50 -2.90 -4.51
CA ARG A 24 22.80 -2.21 -5.60
C ARG A 24 23.54 -0.93 -6.00
N ARG A 25 23.58 -0.70 -7.31
CA ARG A 25 24.21 0.47 -7.93
C ARG A 25 23.29 1.10 -8.96
N LEU A 26 23.37 2.41 -9.11
CA LEU A 26 22.64 3.15 -10.14
C LEU A 26 23.61 3.76 -11.13
N ARG A 27 23.28 3.64 -12.41
CA ARG A 27 23.94 4.22 -13.57
C ARG A 27 23.20 5.49 -13.98
N TYR A 28 23.93 6.59 -14.04
CA TYR A 28 23.45 7.93 -14.40
C TYR A 28 23.83 8.33 -15.82
N GLY A 29 24.71 7.55 -16.45
CA GLY A 29 25.18 7.72 -17.83
C GLY A 29 26.13 6.57 -18.20
N PRO A 30 26.73 6.60 -19.41
CA PRO A 30 27.56 5.49 -19.91
C PRO A 30 28.77 5.14 -19.03
N ALA A 31 29.31 6.12 -18.31
CA ALA A 31 30.52 5.96 -17.49
C ALA A 31 30.32 6.37 -16.02
N LEU A 32 29.08 6.65 -15.60
CA LEU A 32 28.78 7.20 -14.29
C LEU A 32 27.86 6.26 -13.52
N GLU A 33 28.39 5.68 -12.45
CA GLU A 33 27.71 4.75 -11.57
C GLU A 33 28.01 5.09 -10.11
N ARG A 34 27.03 4.86 -9.23
CA ARG A 34 27.18 5.00 -7.78
C ARG A 34 26.63 3.78 -7.05
N ALA A 35 27.38 3.32 -6.07
CA ALA A 35 26.94 2.34 -5.07
C ALA A 35 26.32 3.04 -3.86
N PHE A 36 25.45 2.34 -3.15
CA PHE A 36 24.79 2.82 -1.94
C PHE A 36 24.96 1.82 -0.81
N ALA A 37 25.07 2.29 0.42
CA ALA A 37 25.26 1.41 1.58
C ALA A 37 24.00 0.58 1.91
N PHE A 38 22.81 1.17 1.75
CA PHE A 38 21.55 0.56 2.16
C PHE A 38 20.48 0.61 1.07
N ALA A 39 19.61 -0.39 1.07
CA ALA A 39 18.37 -0.41 0.31
C ALA A 39 17.18 -0.59 1.26
N CYS A 40 16.10 0.15 1.00
CA CYS A 40 14.84 -0.07 1.70
C CYS A 40 14.11 -1.30 1.15
N GLY A 41 13.89 -2.31 1.98
CA GLY A 41 13.14 -3.52 1.65
C GLY A 41 11.64 -3.29 1.36
N SER A 42 11.09 -2.11 1.67
CA SER A 42 9.72 -1.74 1.32
C SER A 42 9.61 -1.03 -0.03
N CYS A 43 10.25 0.15 -0.16
CA CYS A 43 10.08 1.01 -1.33
C CYS A 43 11.22 0.92 -2.35
N GLY A 44 12.31 0.23 -2.02
CA GLY A 44 13.48 0.10 -2.89
C GLY A 44 14.42 1.31 -2.94
N ALA A 45 14.13 2.38 -2.18
CA ALA A 45 15.01 3.55 -2.08
C ALA A 45 16.41 3.16 -1.63
N LEU A 46 17.42 3.72 -2.30
CA LEU A 46 18.83 3.53 -1.98
C LEU A 46 19.35 4.72 -1.18
N TRP A 47 20.16 4.46 -0.16
CA TRP A 47 20.59 5.48 0.80
C TRP A 47 21.90 5.11 1.49
N ASP A 48 22.69 6.10 1.90
CA ASP A 48 23.95 5.91 2.63
C ASP A 48 23.81 6.11 4.15
N GLY A 49 22.59 6.17 4.67
CA GLY A 49 22.34 6.36 6.11
C GLY A 49 22.67 7.78 6.61
N GLY A 50 22.65 8.77 5.71
CA GLY A 50 22.88 10.19 6.02
C GLY A 50 21.73 10.86 6.78
N ASN A 51 21.55 12.17 6.60
CA ASN A 51 20.44 12.90 7.21
C ASN A 51 19.12 12.64 6.42
N GLY A 52 18.18 11.91 7.02
CA GLY A 52 16.91 11.54 6.39
C GLY A 52 16.03 12.74 6.04
N GLU A 53 15.96 13.75 6.91
CA GLU A 53 15.18 14.97 6.63
C GLU A 53 15.77 15.76 5.47
N ALA A 54 17.10 15.79 5.33
CA ALA A 54 17.74 16.43 4.20
C ALA A 54 17.43 15.71 2.88
N ALA A 55 17.40 14.37 2.91
CA ALA A 55 16.98 13.55 1.77
C ALA A 55 15.51 13.81 1.39
N GLU A 56 14.61 13.86 2.38
CA GLU A 56 13.19 14.17 2.17
C GLU A 56 12.97 15.57 1.58
N ARG A 57 13.64 16.60 2.13
CA ARG A 57 13.57 17.97 1.58
C ARG A 57 14.06 18.03 0.14
N HIS A 58 15.21 17.40 -0.14
CA HIS A 58 15.78 17.36 -1.48
C HIS A 58 14.84 16.65 -2.48
N TRP A 59 14.18 15.56 -2.08
CA TRP A 59 13.15 14.93 -2.90
C TRP A 59 11.93 15.81 -3.11
N THR A 60 11.43 16.45 -2.06
CA THR A 60 10.27 17.34 -2.13
C THR A 60 10.49 18.51 -3.10
N GLU A 61 11.67 19.12 -3.05
CA GLU A 61 12.05 20.21 -3.97
C GLU A 61 12.10 19.72 -5.43
N ARG A 62 12.73 18.56 -5.65
CA ARG A 62 12.80 17.93 -6.97
C ARG A 62 11.43 17.57 -7.53
N ALA A 63 10.55 17.02 -6.70
CA ALA A 63 9.19 16.64 -7.10
C ALA A 63 8.38 17.85 -7.60
N ARG A 64 8.56 19.02 -6.97
CA ARG A 64 7.91 20.28 -7.37
C ARG A 64 8.41 20.83 -8.71
N GLY A 65 9.60 20.43 -9.15
CA GLY A 65 10.20 20.89 -10.40
C GLY A 65 9.55 20.33 -11.69
N GLY A 66 8.56 19.43 -11.58
CA GLY A 66 7.86 18.85 -12.74
C GLY A 66 8.70 17.84 -13.55
N ARG A 67 9.96 17.62 -13.16
CA ARG A 67 10.88 16.67 -13.79
C ARG A 67 11.87 16.16 -12.76
N ALA A 68 12.07 14.84 -12.73
CA ALA A 68 13.06 14.18 -11.89
C ALA A 68 14.20 13.64 -12.73
N GLU A 69 15.40 14.19 -12.56
CA GLU A 69 16.64 13.72 -13.18
C GLU A 69 17.74 13.53 -12.14
N PRO A 70 17.79 12.38 -11.44
CA PRO A 70 18.74 12.11 -10.36
C PRO A 70 20.19 12.36 -10.76
N SER A 71 20.97 12.82 -9.78
CA SER A 71 22.42 13.02 -9.87
C SER A 71 23.13 11.99 -8.98
N PRO A 72 24.36 11.54 -9.32
CA PRO A 72 25.19 10.74 -8.40
C PRO A 72 25.49 11.46 -7.08
N ASP A 73 25.33 12.79 -6.99
CA ASP A 73 25.58 13.56 -5.77
C ASP A 73 24.33 13.67 -4.87
N ASP A 74 23.18 13.18 -5.32
CA ASP A 74 21.93 13.24 -4.56
C ASP A 74 22.06 12.47 -3.23
N PRO A 75 21.38 12.85 -2.14
CA PRO A 75 21.49 12.12 -0.88
C PRO A 75 20.87 10.70 -0.92
N TYR A 76 20.25 10.30 -2.03
CA TYR A 76 19.56 9.02 -2.22
C TYR A 76 19.63 8.57 -3.68
N GLY A 77 19.24 7.32 -3.94
CA GLY A 77 19.10 6.77 -5.28
C GLY A 77 17.71 6.17 -5.51
N PHE A 78 17.10 6.51 -6.64
CA PHE A 78 15.86 5.88 -7.12
C PHE A 78 16.12 5.24 -8.49
N ASP A 79 15.79 3.97 -8.63
CA ASP A 79 15.54 3.38 -9.95
C ASP A 79 14.19 3.86 -10.51
N ALA A 80 13.84 3.50 -11.74
CA ALA A 80 12.58 3.91 -12.36
C ALA A 80 11.33 3.47 -11.56
N TYR A 81 11.35 2.27 -10.98
CA TYR A 81 10.24 1.73 -10.21
C TYR A 81 10.06 2.47 -8.88
N THR A 82 11.14 2.65 -8.12
CA THR A 82 11.14 3.42 -6.87
C THR A 82 10.77 4.88 -7.13
N LEU A 83 11.25 5.49 -8.22
CA LEU A 83 10.88 6.86 -8.59
C LEU A 83 9.37 6.99 -8.80
N ARG A 84 8.75 6.02 -9.47
CA ARG A 84 7.29 6.00 -9.67
C ARG A 84 6.54 5.94 -8.35
N SER A 85 6.97 5.09 -7.41
CA SER A 85 6.40 5.07 -6.06
C SER A 85 6.67 6.36 -5.29
N ALA A 86 7.87 6.93 -5.38
CA ALA A 86 8.26 8.17 -4.69
C ALA A 86 7.41 9.37 -5.14
N ALA A 87 7.10 9.46 -6.44
CA ALA A 87 6.26 10.52 -6.99
C ALA A 87 4.85 10.53 -6.39
N THR A 88 4.30 9.35 -6.08
CA THR A 88 2.95 9.25 -5.49
C THR A 88 2.85 9.94 -4.13
N LEU A 89 3.94 10.05 -3.37
CA LEU A 89 4.01 10.77 -2.09
C LEU A 89 3.55 12.23 -2.21
N HIS A 90 3.76 12.82 -3.40
CA HIS A 90 3.41 14.21 -3.68
C HIS A 90 2.17 14.33 -4.60
N GLY A 91 1.40 13.25 -4.77
CA GLY A 91 0.24 13.25 -5.66
C GLY A 91 0.61 13.35 -7.15
N LEU A 92 1.80 12.84 -7.51
CA LEU A 92 2.35 12.93 -8.86
C LEU A 92 2.48 11.55 -9.51
N TRP A 93 2.18 11.50 -10.80
CA TRP A 93 2.56 10.44 -11.72
C TRP A 93 3.96 10.69 -12.26
N ALA A 94 4.81 9.67 -12.25
CA ALA A 94 6.12 9.69 -12.88
C ALA A 94 6.06 9.01 -14.24
N GLU A 95 5.99 9.81 -15.31
CA GLU A 95 6.04 9.32 -16.69
C GLU A 95 7.52 9.11 -17.10
N PRO A 96 7.95 7.88 -17.44
CA PRO A 96 9.35 7.58 -17.73
C PRO A 96 9.89 8.37 -18.92
N LEU A 97 11.10 8.92 -18.79
CA LEU A 97 11.76 9.70 -19.83
C LEU A 97 12.38 8.79 -20.93
N GLY A 98 11.58 8.48 -21.94
CA GLY A 98 12.00 7.74 -23.13
C GLY A 98 12.01 6.21 -22.95
N ALA A 99 12.30 5.50 -24.04
CA ALA A 99 12.17 4.03 -24.10
C ALA A 99 13.00 3.30 -23.04
N ALA A 100 14.25 3.71 -22.82
CA ALA A 100 15.13 3.06 -21.84
C ALA A 100 14.58 3.14 -20.39
N GLN A 101 13.91 4.25 -20.04
CA GLN A 101 13.26 4.39 -18.73
C GLN A 101 11.98 3.57 -18.66
N ALA A 102 11.22 3.48 -19.76
CA ALA A 102 10.04 2.62 -19.82
C ALA A 102 10.41 1.13 -19.71
N ASP A 103 11.53 0.71 -20.31
CA ASP A 103 12.09 -0.64 -20.15
C ASP A 103 12.55 -0.87 -18.70
N ALA A 104 13.32 0.06 -18.13
CA ALA A 104 13.76 -0.01 -16.74
C ALA A 104 12.61 -0.08 -15.75
N LEU A 105 11.46 0.55 -16.04
CA LEU A 105 10.27 0.49 -15.20
C LEU A 105 9.61 -0.90 -15.18
N ARG A 106 9.73 -1.66 -16.28
CA ARG A 106 9.26 -3.05 -16.38
C ARG A 106 10.18 -4.05 -15.67
N GLU A 107 11.39 -3.62 -15.35
CA GLU A 107 12.40 -4.39 -14.63
C GLU A 107 12.70 -3.73 -13.27
N PRO A 108 11.85 -3.93 -12.24
CA PRO A 108 12.10 -3.36 -10.93
C PRO A 108 13.52 -3.68 -10.43
N HIS A 109 14.16 -2.67 -9.81
CA HIS A 109 15.58 -2.72 -9.45
C HIS A 109 16.57 -2.71 -10.60
N SER A 110 16.14 -2.31 -11.80
CA SER A 110 17.02 -1.93 -12.90
C SER A 110 18.15 -1.02 -12.39
N PRO A 111 19.41 -1.23 -12.82
CA PRO A 111 20.52 -0.39 -12.41
C PRO A 111 20.48 0.99 -13.09
N LEU A 112 19.43 1.35 -13.82
CA LEU A 112 19.29 2.68 -14.41
C LEU A 112 18.71 3.65 -13.40
N ALA A 113 19.37 4.78 -13.17
CA ALA A 113 18.82 5.87 -12.36
C ALA A 113 17.49 6.34 -12.98
N GLY A 114 16.43 6.34 -12.19
CA GLY A 114 15.07 6.64 -12.65
C GLY A 114 14.98 8.08 -13.12
N ARG A 115 14.44 8.31 -14.32
CA ARG A 115 14.22 9.65 -14.87
C ARG A 115 12.79 9.75 -15.37
N ALA A 116 12.08 10.80 -14.96
CA ALA A 116 10.67 10.96 -15.31
C ALA A 116 10.27 12.44 -15.44
N THR A 117 9.25 12.72 -16.24
CA THR A 117 8.43 13.93 -16.05
C THR A 117 7.39 13.65 -14.98
N LEU A 118 7.12 14.64 -14.14
CA LEU A 118 6.18 14.52 -13.03
C LEU A 118 4.92 15.31 -13.32
N GLN A 119 3.77 14.65 -13.21
CA GLN A 119 2.48 15.22 -13.56
C GLN A 119 1.49 15.00 -12.41
N PRO A 120 0.71 16.00 -11.99
CA PRO A 120 -0.32 15.81 -10.97
C PRO A 120 -1.35 14.74 -11.37
N PHE A 121 -1.87 14.02 -10.37
CA PHE A 121 -3.08 13.21 -10.55
C PHE A 121 -4.32 14.07 -10.78
N THR A 122 -4.33 15.29 -10.25
CA THR A 122 -5.44 16.23 -10.40
C THR A 122 -5.47 16.89 -11.78
N GLY A 123 -6.68 17.26 -12.23
CA GLY A 123 -6.89 17.93 -13.51
C GLY A 123 -6.72 17.03 -14.75
N GLY A 124 -6.50 15.74 -14.56
CA GLY A 124 -6.42 14.73 -15.62
C GLY A 124 -7.62 13.78 -15.65
N PRO A 125 -7.54 12.71 -16.47
CA PRO A 125 -8.55 11.66 -16.48
C PRO A 125 -8.59 10.93 -15.13
N THR A 126 -9.74 10.36 -14.82
CA THR A 126 -9.97 9.52 -13.64
C THR A 126 -10.52 8.16 -14.06
N GLU A 127 -10.16 7.13 -13.30
CA GLU A 127 -10.67 5.77 -13.47
C GLU A 127 -11.43 5.39 -12.20
N PRO A 128 -12.69 4.92 -12.30
CA PRO A 128 -13.47 4.54 -11.13
C PRO A 128 -12.94 3.25 -10.48
N MET A 129 -13.32 3.04 -9.22
CA MET A 129 -13.02 1.82 -8.49
C MET A 129 -14.22 1.39 -7.66
N SER A 130 -14.37 0.09 -7.46
CA SER A 130 -15.33 -0.49 -6.54
C SER A 130 -14.70 -0.65 -5.16
N VAL A 131 -15.51 -0.51 -4.11
CA VAL A 131 -15.12 -0.88 -2.75
C VAL A 131 -15.91 -2.11 -2.32
N ALA A 132 -15.22 -3.07 -1.70
CA ALA A 132 -15.84 -4.25 -1.11
C ALA A 132 -15.53 -4.34 0.38
N ILE A 133 -16.58 -4.50 1.19
CA ILE A 133 -16.51 -4.70 2.64
C ILE A 133 -16.93 -6.14 2.92
N LEU A 134 -16.16 -6.83 3.77
CA LEU A 134 -16.51 -8.15 4.27
C LEU A 134 -16.92 -8.00 5.74
N CYS A 135 -18.07 -8.54 6.13
CA CYS A 135 -18.56 -8.46 7.52
C CYS A 135 -19.28 -9.72 7.95
N ARG A 136 -19.45 -9.92 9.26
CA ARG A 136 -20.37 -10.92 9.81
C ARG A 136 -21.77 -10.33 9.94
N GLU A 137 -22.78 -11.17 10.09
CA GLU A 137 -24.18 -10.73 10.27
C GLU A 137 -24.33 -9.67 11.37
N ARG A 138 -23.72 -9.92 12.53
CA ARG A 138 -23.78 -9.02 13.69
C ARG A 138 -23.08 -7.66 13.47
N GLU A 139 -22.26 -7.55 12.42
CA GLU A 139 -21.46 -6.38 12.07
C GLU A 139 -22.10 -5.61 10.89
N LEU A 140 -23.31 -5.98 10.47
CA LEU A 140 -23.99 -5.37 9.31
C LEU A 140 -24.24 -3.87 9.50
N ASP A 141 -24.66 -3.44 10.69
CA ASP A 141 -24.93 -2.02 10.95
C ASP A 141 -23.65 -1.17 10.85
N GLU A 142 -22.52 -1.68 11.34
CA GLU A 142 -21.20 -1.05 11.21
C GLU A 142 -20.77 -1.00 9.73
N ALA A 143 -20.98 -2.09 8.99
CA ALA A 143 -20.70 -2.15 7.55
C ALA A 143 -21.53 -1.13 6.76
N LEU A 144 -22.81 -0.96 7.11
CA LEU A 144 -23.70 0.03 6.49
C LEU A 144 -23.26 1.46 6.81
N ALA A 145 -22.81 1.72 8.05
CA ALA A 145 -22.26 3.02 8.44
C ALA A 145 -20.98 3.35 7.64
N LEU A 146 -20.04 2.40 7.54
CA LEU A 146 -18.83 2.54 6.73
C LEU A 146 -19.16 2.76 5.24
N ALA A 147 -20.09 1.99 4.68
CA ALA A 147 -20.56 2.21 3.32
C ALA A 147 -21.16 3.62 3.12
N GLY A 148 -21.79 4.18 4.15
CA GLY A 148 -22.28 5.56 4.16
C GLY A 148 -21.19 6.59 3.91
N THR A 149 -20.00 6.40 4.49
CA THR A 149 -18.84 7.29 4.27
C THR A 149 -18.19 7.06 2.91
N ILE A 150 -18.16 5.81 2.44
CA ILE A 150 -17.62 5.44 1.11
C ILE A 150 -18.43 6.04 -0.03
N ARG A 151 -19.76 6.10 0.08
CA ARG A 151 -20.64 6.67 -0.96
C ARG A 151 -20.34 8.12 -1.33
N VAL A 152 -19.58 8.84 -0.51
CA VAL A 152 -19.17 10.22 -0.80
C VAL A 152 -18.15 10.27 -1.96
N TRP A 153 -17.37 9.21 -2.15
CA TRP A 153 -16.25 9.17 -3.09
C TRP A 153 -16.21 7.94 -4.00
N CYS A 154 -17.08 6.95 -3.79
CA CYS A 154 -17.19 5.75 -4.62
C CYS A 154 -18.67 5.45 -4.94
N ASP A 155 -18.95 5.20 -6.22
CA ASP A 155 -20.29 4.92 -6.75
C ASP A 155 -20.68 3.43 -6.67
N ASP A 156 -19.72 2.54 -6.40
CA ASP A 156 -19.96 1.10 -6.24
C ASP A 156 -19.36 0.54 -4.95
N CYS A 157 -20.22 0.37 -3.94
CA CYS A 157 -19.88 -0.29 -2.68
C CYS A 157 -20.62 -1.62 -2.57
N VAL A 158 -19.88 -2.71 -2.40
CA VAL A 158 -20.38 -4.06 -2.13
C VAL A 158 -20.16 -4.40 -0.66
N ILE A 159 -21.17 -4.94 0.01
CA ILE A 159 -21.02 -5.57 1.32
C ILE A 159 -21.30 -7.05 1.14
N LEU A 160 -20.30 -7.88 1.46
CA LEU A 160 -20.42 -9.34 1.46
C LEU A 160 -20.49 -9.85 2.90
N ILE A 161 -21.67 -10.30 3.28
CA ILE A 161 -22.00 -10.77 4.63
C ILE A 161 -21.68 -12.26 4.73
N ASP A 162 -20.94 -12.65 5.77
CA ASP A 162 -20.78 -14.04 6.20
C ASP A 162 -22.10 -14.56 6.77
N GLY A 163 -22.85 -15.28 5.93
CA GLY A 163 -24.13 -15.86 6.28
C GLY A 163 -24.87 -16.43 5.08
N ASP A 164 -25.95 -17.15 5.37
CA ASP A 164 -26.88 -17.71 4.38
C ASP A 164 -28.01 -16.73 4.03
N GLY A 165 -28.73 -17.03 2.95
CA GLY A 165 -29.93 -16.30 2.52
C GLY A 165 -29.72 -15.36 1.33
N PRO A 166 -30.81 -14.73 0.84
CA PRO A 166 -30.73 -13.86 -0.33
C PRO A 166 -30.05 -12.53 0.03
N GLY A 167 -29.22 -12.02 -0.89
CA GLY A 167 -28.77 -10.62 -0.84
C GLY A 167 -29.95 -9.65 -1.00
N GLU A 168 -29.83 -8.45 -0.45
CA GLU A 168 -30.86 -7.41 -0.53
C GLU A 168 -30.31 -6.20 -1.29
N ALA A 169 -31.05 -5.74 -2.31
CA ALA A 169 -30.74 -4.49 -2.97
C ALA A 169 -31.30 -3.32 -2.15
N ARG A 170 -30.43 -2.48 -1.61
CA ARG A 170 -30.81 -1.27 -0.86
C ARG A 170 -30.31 -0.01 -1.58
N PRO A 171 -30.92 1.16 -1.35
CA PRO A 171 -30.34 2.43 -1.78
C PRO A 171 -28.94 2.61 -1.16
N GLY A 172 -27.90 2.61 -1.98
CA GLY A 172 -26.51 2.70 -1.55
C GLY A 172 -25.73 1.40 -1.79
N PRO A 173 -25.27 0.69 -0.74
CA PRO A 173 -24.46 -0.50 -0.93
C PRO A 173 -25.26 -1.68 -1.49
N ARG A 174 -24.59 -2.51 -2.29
CA ARG A 174 -25.14 -3.79 -2.76
C ARG A 174 -24.82 -4.87 -1.74
N LEU A 175 -25.85 -5.44 -1.12
CA LEU A 175 -25.69 -6.48 -0.11
C LEU A 175 -25.72 -7.87 -0.76
N HIS A 176 -24.71 -8.66 -0.46
CA HIS A 176 -24.61 -10.06 -0.85
C HIS A 176 -24.32 -10.91 0.37
N ARG A 177 -24.73 -12.17 0.32
CA ARG A 177 -24.53 -13.15 1.39
C ARG A 177 -23.79 -14.35 0.84
N ARG A 178 -22.79 -14.80 1.58
CA ARG A 178 -22.04 -16.02 1.28
C ARG A 178 -21.42 -16.52 2.58
N PRO A 179 -21.64 -17.79 2.96
CA PRO A 179 -20.94 -18.37 4.10
C PRO A 179 -19.42 -18.33 3.90
N LEU A 180 -18.68 -17.85 4.90
CA LEU A 180 -17.23 -17.81 4.89
C LEU A 180 -16.64 -19.22 4.77
N ALA A 181 -17.27 -20.21 5.42
CA ALA A 181 -16.82 -21.61 5.50
C ALA A 181 -15.34 -21.76 5.95
N GLY A 182 -14.87 -20.78 6.72
CA GLY A 182 -13.48 -20.66 7.15
C GLY A 182 -12.48 -20.48 6.00
N ASP A 183 -12.87 -19.95 4.84
CA ASP A 183 -12.00 -19.64 3.71
C ASP A 183 -12.09 -18.15 3.34
N PHE A 184 -11.16 -17.38 3.89
CA PHE A 184 -11.07 -15.94 3.69
C PHE A 184 -10.69 -15.59 2.25
N SER A 185 -9.82 -16.38 1.60
CA SER A 185 -9.47 -16.16 0.19
C SER A 185 -10.69 -16.30 -0.73
N ALA A 186 -11.51 -17.32 -0.51
CA ALA A 186 -12.74 -17.51 -1.28
C ALA A 186 -13.75 -16.39 -1.04
N GLN A 187 -13.84 -15.87 0.20
CA GLN A 187 -14.70 -14.73 0.51
C GLN A 187 -14.23 -13.45 -0.19
N ARG A 188 -12.92 -13.15 -0.15
CA ARG A 188 -12.32 -12.02 -0.88
C ARG A 188 -12.51 -12.13 -2.39
N ASN A 189 -12.33 -13.34 -2.95
CA ASN A 189 -12.54 -13.60 -4.37
C ASN A 189 -14.01 -13.41 -4.78
N ALA A 190 -14.95 -13.86 -3.95
CA ALA A 190 -16.38 -13.67 -4.20
C ALA A 190 -16.75 -12.17 -4.16
N ALA A 191 -16.25 -11.42 -3.17
CA ALA A 191 -16.45 -9.98 -3.08
C ALA A 191 -15.86 -9.25 -4.30
N GLN A 192 -14.68 -9.66 -4.74
CA GLN A 192 -14.03 -9.10 -5.93
C GLN A 192 -14.83 -9.37 -7.21
N ALA A 193 -15.40 -10.57 -7.38
CA ALA A 193 -16.22 -10.91 -8.54
C ALA A 193 -17.53 -10.11 -8.62
N LEU A 194 -18.04 -9.61 -7.49
CA LEU A 194 -19.25 -8.80 -7.42
C LEU A 194 -19.04 -7.34 -7.85
N ALA A 195 -17.79 -6.86 -7.91
CA ALA A 195 -17.45 -5.49 -8.25
C ALA A 195 -17.84 -5.11 -9.70
N ARG A 196 -18.34 -3.89 -9.87
CA ARG A 196 -18.68 -3.33 -11.19
C ARG A 196 -17.44 -2.89 -11.95
N HIS A 197 -16.52 -2.21 -11.26
CA HIS A 197 -15.36 -1.58 -11.85
C HIS A 197 -14.17 -2.52 -11.95
N GLU A 198 -13.18 -2.13 -12.74
CA GLU A 198 -12.01 -2.95 -12.96
C GLU A 198 -11.08 -2.96 -11.76
N TRP A 199 -10.97 -1.85 -11.03
CA TRP A 199 -10.23 -1.78 -9.79
C TRP A 199 -11.14 -2.02 -8.59
N VAL A 200 -10.69 -2.87 -7.66
CA VAL A 200 -11.43 -3.22 -6.46
C VAL A 200 -10.56 -3.01 -5.24
N LEU A 201 -10.98 -2.11 -4.36
CA LEU A 201 -10.44 -1.95 -3.01
C LEU A 201 -11.23 -2.80 -2.03
N GLN A 202 -10.57 -3.68 -1.29
CA GLN A 202 -11.19 -4.39 -0.18
C GLN A 202 -10.81 -3.75 1.16
N LEU A 203 -11.82 -3.44 1.98
CA LEU A 203 -11.65 -2.89 3.32
C LEU A 203 -12.17 -3.90 4.36
N ASP A 204 -11.42 -4.07 5.44
CA ASP A 204 -11.95 -4.64 6.67
C ASP A 204 -12.76 -3.54 7.42
N LEU A 205 -13.63 -3.91 8.35
CA LEU A 205 -14.53 -2.95 9.03
C LEU A 205 -13.82 -1.94 9.92
N ASP A 206 -12.64 -2.29 10.39
CA ASP A 206 -11.74 -1.45 11.16
C ASP A 206 -10.81 -0.60 10.27
N GLU A 207 -11.02 -0.59 8.95
CA GLU A 207 -10.20 0.17 8.00
C GLU A 207 -10.98 1.28 7.27
N THR A 208 -10.33 2.43 7.09
CA THR A 208 -10.81 3.53 6.24
C THR A 208 -9.68 4.03 5.33
N LEU A 209 -9.98 4.60 4.17
CA LEU A 209 -8.97 5.37 3.43
C LEU A 209 -8.78 6.75 4.03
N ASP A 210 -7.56 7.27 4.02
CA ASP A 210 -7.31 8.69 4.30
C ASP A 210 -7.73 9.59 3.13
N GLU A 211 -7.96 10.88 3.42
CA GLU A 211 -8.43 11.86 2.43
C GLU A 211 -7.44 12.03 1.26
N ALA A 212 -6.14 11.91 1.54
CA ALA A 212 -5.10 12.03 0.52
C ALA A 212 -5.18 10.88 -0.50
N ALA A 213 -5.39 9.65 -0.03
CA ALA A 213 -5.61 8.49 -0.87
C ALA A 213 -6.92 8.61 -1.66
N ILE A 214 -8.02 9.03 -1.01
CA ILE A 214 -9.31 9.25 -1.69
C ILE A 214 -9.16 10.23 -2.86
N ALA A 215 -8.43 11.33 -2.65
CA ALA A 215 -8.22 12.34 -3.69
C ALA A 215 -7.29 11.87 -4.82
N ALA A 216 -6.26 11.09 -4.49
CA ALA A 216 -5.20 10.71 -5.43
C ALA A 216 -5.52 9.46 -6.27
N LEU A 217 -6.17 8.46 -5.67
CA LEU A 217 -6.30 7.13 -6.28
C LEU A 217 -7.02 7.15 -7.64
N PRO A 218 -8.16 7.83 -7.86
CA PRO A 218 -8.82 7.82 -9.18
C PRO A 218 -7.92 8.34 -10.31
N GLY A 219 -7.14 9.40 -10.04
CA GLY A 219 -6.19 9.95 -10.99
C GLY A 219 -4.97 9.07 -11.20
N LEU A 220 -4.49 8.38 -10.15
CA LEU A 220 -3.46 7.34 -10.28
C LEU A 220 -3.94 6.19 -11.18
N LEU A 221 -5.13 5.65 -10.90
CA LEU A 221 -5.68 4.50 -11.62
C LEU A 221 -5.80 4.76 -13.13
N ALA A 222 -6.16 5.97 -13.53
CA ALA A 222 -6.25 6.39 -14.93
C ALA A 222 -4.90 6.43 -15.67
N ARG A 223 -3.77 6.42 -14.95
CA ARG A 223 -2.42 6.40 -15.54
C ARG A 223 -1.82 5.01 -15.62
N LEU A 224 -2.43 4.02 -14.95
CA LEU A 224 -1.91 2.66 -14.91
C LEU A 224 -2.30 1.90 -16.19
N GLY A 225 -1.30 1.29 -16.83
CA GLY A 225 -1.56 0.36 -17.91
C GLY A 225 -2.01 -1.01 -17.39
N GLU A 226 -2.26 -1.92 -18.33
CA GLU A 226 -2.68 -3.30 -18.04
C GLU A 226 -1.59 -4.13 -17.35
N GLU A 227 -0.33 -3.70 -17.42
CA GLU A 227 0.79 -4.35 -16.74
C GLU A 227 0.69 -4.25 -15.23
N THR A 228 0.06 -3.20 -14.68
CA THR A 228 -0.11 -3.04 -13.25
C THR A 228 -1.43 -3.65 -12.79
N VAL A 229 -1.36 -4.65 -11.90
CA VAL A 229 -2.53 -5.43 -11.45
C VAL A 229 -2.86 -5.28 -9.97
N SER A 230 -1.95 -4.71 -9.19
CA SER A 230 -2.08 -4.62 -7.74
C SER A 230 -1.38 -3.38 -7.21
N ILE A 231 -2.00 -2.71 -6.25
CA ILE A 231 -1.46 -1.52 -5.59
C ILE A 231 -1.32 -1.83 -4.10
N GLY A 232 -0.10 -1.70 -3.61
CA GLY A 232 0.23 -1.75 -2.19
C GLY A 232 -0.09 -0.40 -1.55
N LEU A 233 -1.01 -0.41 -0.60
CA LEU A 233 -1.35 0.74 0.24
C LEU A 233 -0.64 0.61 1.58
N ARG A 234 -0.09 1.71 2.10
CA ARG A 234 0.49 1.72 3.43
C ARG A 234 -0.63 1.67 4.46
N ARG A 235 -0.66 0.66 5.31
CA ARG A 235 -1.54 0.66 6.48
C ARG A 235 -0.89 1.43 7.63
N ILE A 236 -1.65 2.37 8.17
CA ILE A 236 -1.34 3.19 9.33
C ILE A 236 -2.17 2.61 10.47
N ASN A 237 -1.53 1.78 11.29
CA ASN A 237 -2.16 1.20 12.48
C ASN A 237 -2.34 2.31 13.53
N LEU A 238 -3.58 2.57 13.93
CA LEU A 238 -3.98 3.55 14.94
C LEU A 238 -4.51 2.81 16.16
N VAL A 239 -3.69 2.67 17.21
CA VAL A 239 -4.10 2.06 18.48
C VAL A 239 -4.63 3.16 19.38
N ASP A 240 -5.94 3.13 19.67
CA ASP A 240 -6.66 4.19 20.38
C ASP A 240 -6.38 5.60 19.80
N GLY A 241 -6.29 5.69 18.46
CA GLY A 241 -6.00 6.93 17.74
C GLY A 241 -4.52 7.31 17.64
N VAL A 242 -3.61 6.57 18.29
CA VAL A 242 -2.17 6.81 18.22
C VAL A 242 -1.54 5.91 17.17
N ARG A 243 -0.78 6.50 16.23
CA ARG A 243 -0.06 5.74 15.21
C ARG A 243 0.99 4.83 15.84
N ALA A 244 0.93 3.54 15.50
CA ALA A 244 1.87 2.53 15.97
C ALA A 244 3.16 2.46 15.15
N ASP A 245 4.22 1.89 15.74
CA ASP A 245 5.55 1.72 15.15
C ASP A 245 5.56 0.66 14.04
N LEU A 246 4.58 -0.26 14.01
CA LEU A 246 4.32 -1.18 12.90
C LEU A 246 3.88 -0.41 11.64
N PHE A 247 4.86 0.16 10.94
CA PHE A 247 4.68 0.99 9.75
C PHE A 247 5.89 0.95 8.81
N PRO A 248 5.67 0.92 7.47
CA PRO A 248 4.40 0.68 6.82
C PRO A 248 4.07 -0.81 6.85
N ASP A 249 2.86 -1.14 7.25
CA ASP A 249 2.30 -2.47 7.07
C ASP A 249 1.57 -2.51 5.72
N THR A 250 2.29 -2.85 4.66
CA THR A 250 1.79 -2.67 3.29
C THR A 250 0.73 -3.72 2.94
N GLN A 251 -0.48 -3.26 2.61
CA GLN A 251 -1.61 -4.08 2.23
C GLN A 251 -1.87 -3.99 0.72
N TYR A 252 -1.91 -5.14 0.05
CA TYR A 252 -2.19 -5.24 -1.39
C TYR A 252 -3.67 -5.54 -1.60
N ARG A 253 -4.53 -4.61 -1.19
CA ARG A 253 -6.01 -4.78 -1.21
C ARG A 253 -6.72 -3.96 -2.29
N LEU A 254 -5.99 -3.12 -3.03
CA LEU A 254 -6.47 -2.47 -4.25
C LEU A 254 -5.93 -3.22 -5.46
N ASN A 255 -6.79 -3.98 -6.14
CA ASN A 255 -6.38 -4.92 -7.19
C ASN A 255 -7.30 -4.83 -8.41
N ARG A 256 -6.78 -5.19 -9.59
CA ARG A 256 -7.63 -5.48 -10.75
C ARG A 256 -8.60 -6.61 -10.38
N ARG A 257 -9.84 -6.54 -10.83
CA ARG A 257 -10.94 -7.48 -10.54
C ARG A 257 -10.62 -8.93 -10.94
N SER A 258 -9.75 -9.11 -11.93
CA SER A 258 -9.30 -10.42 -12.41
C SER A 258 -8.30 -11.11 -11.47
N LEU A 259 -7.67 -10.38 -10.55
CA LEU A 259 -6.71 -10.92 -9.60
C LEU A 259 -7.41 -11.84 -8.59
N ARG A 260 -6.70 -12.83 -8.06
CA ARG A 260 -7.23 -13.78 -7.08
C ARG A 260 -6.42 -13.79 -5.80
N PHE A 261 -7.10 -14.00 -4.69
CA PHE A 261 -6.51 -14.28 -3.39
C PHE A 261 -6.36 -15.78 -3.19
N GLU A 262 -5.29 -16.18 -2.52
CA GLU A 262 -5.01 -17.56 -2.08
C GLU A 262 -4.59 -17.57 -0.61
N GLY A 263 -4.79 -18.71 0.06
CA GLY A 263 -4.49 -18.91 1.47
C GLY A 263 -5.75 -18.83 2.32
N ARG A 264 -6.03 -19.90 3.08
CA ARG A 264 -7.32 -20.06 3.76
C ARG A 264 -7.58 -19.02 4.84
N VAL A 265 -6.56 -18.68 5.65
CA VAL A 265 -6.65 -17.76 6.81
C VAL A 265 -5.62 -16.63 6.75
N HIS A 266 -4.52 -16.81 6.03
CA HIS A 266 -3.48 -15.78 5.82
C HIS A 266 -3.46 -15.42 4.35
N GLU A 267 -4.64 -15.06 3.85
CA GLU A 267 -4.92 -14.85 2.46
C GLU A 267 -4.10 -13.69 1.90
N ARG A 268 -3.60 -13.86 0.67
CA ARG A 268 -2.86 -12.84 -0.05
C ARG A 268 -3.25 -12.83 -1.52
N PRO A 269 -3.25 -11.65 -2.17
CA PRO A 269 -3.40 -11.59 -3.62
C PRO A 269 -2.23 -12.29 -4.30
N VAL A 270 -2.54 -13.22 -5.20
CA VAL A 270 -1.58 -13.86 -6.11
C VAL A 270 -1.21 -12.84 -7.17
N ARG A 271 -0.03 -12.26 -7.02
CA ARG A 271 0.45 -11.21 -7.91
C ARG A 271 1.93 -11.39 -8.20
N PRO A 272 2.38 -11.18 -9.45
CA PRO A 272 3.77 -10.87 -9.71
C PRO A 272 4.08 -9.53 -9.06
N TRP A 273 5.05 -9.48 -8.15
CA TRP A 273 5.38 -8.25 -7.44
C TRP A 273 5.87 -7.15 -8.41
N GLN A 274 6.46 -7.53 -9.55
CA GLN A 274 6.87 -6.62 -10.62
C GLN A 274 5.69 -5.93 -11.33
N ARG A 275 4.51 -6.54 -11.26
CA ARG A 275 3.24 -5.99 -11.77
C ARG A 275 2.46 -5.26 -10.68
N SER A 276 3.14 -4.88 -9.60
CA SER A 276 2.55 -4.11 -8.51
C SER A 276 3.10 -2.69 -8.50
N LEU A 277 2.40 -1.79 -7.83
CA LEU A 277 2.89 -0.45 -7.48
C LEU A 277 2.78 -0.27 -5.97
N LEU A 278 3.81 0.30 -5.33
CA LEU A 278 3.67 0.81 -3.97
C LEU A 278 3.19 2.26 -4.02
N PHE A 279 2.03 2.54 -3.43
CA PHE A 279 1.46 3.88 -3.33
C PHE A 279 1.81 4.53 -1.99
N LEU A 280 2.43 5.71 -2.05
CA LEU A 280 2.93 6.49 -0.91
C LEU A 280 2.16 7.80 -0.69
N GLY A 281 1.14 8.10 -1.50
CA GLY A 281 0.38 9.36 -1.44
C GLY A 281 -0.76 9.40 -0.42
N GLY A 282 -0.74 8.51 0.56
CA GLY A 282 -1.81 8.27 1.53
C GLY A 282 -1.75 6.84 2.03
N GLY A 283 -2.87 6.30 2.49
CA GLY A 283 -2.94 4.95 3.02
C GLY A 283 -4.29 4.51 3.57
N LEU A 284 -4.25 3.32 4.17
CA LEU A 284 -5.33 2.74 4.95
C LEU A 284 -5.12 3.12 6.42
N LEU A 285 -6.10 3.78 7.02
CA LEU A 285 -6.15 3.96 8.47
C LEU A 285 -6.79 2.71 9.06
N HIS A 286 -6.12 2.06 10.00
CA HIS A 286 -6.57 0.84 10.65
C HIS A 286 -6.80 1.11 12.14
N HIS A 287 -8.06 1.14 12.54
CA HIS A 287 -8.53 1.60 13.84
C HIS A 287 -8.60 0.44 14.81
N LEU A 288 -7.64 0.37 15.72
CA LEU A 288 -7.50 -0.71 16.69
C LEU A 288 -7.79 -0.21 18.10
N ALA A 289 -8.63 -0.93 18.84
CA ALA A 289 -8.72 -0.77 20.27
C ALA A 289 -7.51 -1.44 20.94
N ARG A 290 -6.84 -0.76 21.88
CA ARG A 290 -5.69 -1.34 22.59
C ARG A 290 -6.02 -2.68 23.26
N ALA A 291 -7.18 -2.75 23.92
CA ALA A 291 -7.65 -3.97 24.56
C ALA A 291 -7.81 -5.13 23.56
N HIS A 292 -8.16 -4.84 22.29
CA HIS A 292 -8.21 -5.85 21.24
C HIS A 292 -6.81 -6.34 20.84
N VAL A 293 -5.83 -5.44 20.73
CA VAL A 293 -4.44 -5.80 20.42
C VAL A 293 -3.86 -6.71 21.50
N GLU A 294 -4.01 -6.33 22.78
CA GLU A 294 -3.53 -7.10 23.94
C GLU A 294 -4.23 -8.48 24.05
N ALA A 295 -5.53 -8.56 23.74
CA ALA A 295 -6.28 -9.82 23.77
C ALA A 295 -6.01 -10.74 22.56
N ARG A 296 -5.74 -10.16 21.38
CA ARG A 296 -5.51 -10.89 20.12
C ARG A 296 -4.26 -11.76 20.19
N SER A 297 -3.19 -11.27 20.80
CA SER A 297 -1.95 -12.04 20.99
C SER A 297 -2.13 -13.30 21.83
N GLN A 298 -2.92 -13.20 22.91
CA GLN A 298 -3.21 -14.33 23.80
C GLN A 298 -4.05 -15.42 23.11
N ARG A 299 -4.94 -15.01 22.19
CA ARG A 299 -5.80 -15.92 21.42
C ARG A 299 -5.07 -16.60 20.25
N TYR A 300 -4.14 -15.93 19.57
CA TYR A 300 -3.38 -16.56 18.48
C TYR A 300 -2.33 -17.56 19.00
N GLU A 301 -1.65 -17.26 20.12
CA GLU A 301 -0.72 -18.20 20.75
C GLU A 301 -1.43 -19.49 21.22
N SER A 302 -2.69 -19.38 21.66
CA SER A 302 -3.50 -20.55 22.08
C SER A 302 -4.13 -21.32 20.91
N MET A 303 -4.39 -20.68 19.76
CA MET A 303 -4.96 -21.35 18.58
C MET A 303 -3.92 -21.90 17.60
N ALA A 304 -2.72 -21.31 17.54
CA ALA A 304 -1.61 -21.76 16.71
C ALA A 304 -0.28 -21.39 17.41
N PRO A 305 0.29 -22.27 18.26
CA PRO A 305 1.56 -22.03 18.92
C PRO A 305 2.67 -21.72 17.90
N GLY A 306 3.32 -20.56 18.02
CA GLY A 306 4.30 -20.07 17.04
C GLY A 306 3.74 -19.44 15.76
N GLY A 307 2.41 -19.39 15.59
CA GLY A 307 1.71 -18.66 14.51
C GLY A 307 1.16 -17.30 14.95
N GLY A 308 1.11 -17.05 16.26
CA GLY A 308 0.89 -15.72 16.82
C GLY A 308 2.06 -14.82 16.43
N ARG A 309 1.80 -13.80 15.62
CA ARG A 309 2.81 -12.79 15.27
C ARG A 309 3.07 -11.90 16.49
N LEU A 310 3.62 -12.45 17.57
CA LEU A 310 3.87 -11.78 18.85
C LEU A 310 4.75 -10.52 18.70
N PHE A 311 5.59 -10.48 17.66
CA PHE A 311 6.35 -9.29 17.30
C PHE A 311 5.44 -8.12 16.85
N GLU A 312 4.31 -8.39 16.19
CA GLU A 312 3.36 -7.35 15.79
C GLU A 312 2.72 -6.68 16.99
N GLU A 313 2.50 -7.39 18.10
CA GLU A 313 1.95 -6.78 19.32
C GLU A 313 2.88 -5.69 19.86
N VAL A 314 4.17 -5.99 19.99
CA VAL A 314 5.16 -5.05 20.52
C VAL A 314 5.20 -3.79 19.65
N ASP A 315 5.22 -3.96 18.34
CA ASP A 315 5.28 -2.83 17.40
C ASP A 315 3.93 -2.11 17.24
N LEU A 316 2.80 -2.78 17.48
CA LEU A 316 1.47 -2.16 17.53
C LEU A 316 1.28 -1.32 18.79
N LEU A 317 1.79 -1.78 19.94
CA LEU A 317 1.66 -1.07 21.22
C LEU A 317 2.72 0.02 21.42
N ARG A 318 3.78 0.05 20.59
CA ARG A 318 4.77 1.13 20.57
C ARG A 318 4.28 2.29 19.69
N PRO A 319 4.29 3.55 20.17
CA PRO A 319 4.04 4.71 19.31
C PRO A 319 5.08 4.85 18.19
N TYR A 320 4.65 5.29 17.02
CA TYR A 320 5.52 5.58 15.89
C TYR A 320 6.58 6.63 16.24
N GLN A 321 7.84 6.31 15.93
CA GLN A 321 8.96 7.24 16.01
C GLN A 321 9.53 7.47 14.61
N ALA A 322 9.56 8.73 14.17
CA ALA A 322 10.07 9.12 12.84
C ALA A 322 11.56 8.81 12.67
#